data_AF-A0A9W6MH76-F1
#
_entry.id   AF-A0A9W6MH76-F1
#
_cell.length_a   1.000
_cell.length_b   1.000
_cell.length_c   1.000
_cell.angle_alpha   90.00
_cell.angle_beta   90.00
_cell.angle_gamma   90.00
#
_symmetry.space_group_name_H-M   'P 1'
#
loop_
_entity.id
_entity.type
_entity.pdbx_description
1 polymer ?
#
loop_
_entity_poly.entity_id
_entity_poly.type
_entity_poly.pdbx_seq_one_letter_code
_entity_poly.pdbx_strand_id
1 'polypeptide(L)'
;MNGGAKDDVNDGRDGDRPDGANGGPRGGDRVRDPRRWAAFQCFGVFELLFEVHASYEDLIGTLDEGFLPVAKFVARDTVVRALAIRSLLREGFPPDEHDTLADPYAGLTEDEIERGLAAARAVARAADVPAAREAAEQVGRYVAELERDLGFTAPPASIRGPSGLFPALRLTRTLLPLNEATGLPTAFPAAWT
;
A
#
# COMPACT_ATOMS: atom_id res chain seq x y z
N MET A 1 -1.81 -82.93 18.37
CA MET A 1 -0.54 -82.19 18.13
C MET A 1 -0.91 -80.71 18.16
N ASN A 2 -0.63 -80.03 19.28
CA ASN A 2 0.44 -79.02 19.43
C ASN A 2 0.37 -77.97 18.32
N GLY A 3 0.24 -76.67 18.54
CA GLY A 3 0.54 -75.75 19.65
C GLY A 3 0.45 -74.36 18.98
N GLY A 4 -0.13 -73.33 19.59
CA GLY A 4 0.59 -72.48 20.53
C GLY A 4 1.49 -71.48 19.80
N ALA A 5 1.01 -70.25 19.59
CA ALA A 5 1.81 -69.02 19.57
C ALA A 5 0.87 -67.81 19.59
N LYS A 6 0.84 -67.15 20.75
CA LYS A 6 0.48 -65.73 20.90
C LYS A 6 1.68 -64.92 20.42
N ASP A 7 1.47 -63.82 19.73
CA ASP A 7 2.38 -62.67 19.78
C ASP A 7 1.56 -61.39 19.70
N ASP A 8 1.54 -60.71 20.84
CA ASP A 8 1.17 -59.31 21.00
C ASP A 8 2.25 -58.46 20.34
N VAL A 9 1.89 -57.70 19.30
CA VAL A 9 2.76 -56.64 18.77
C VAL A 9 2.05 -55.31 18.94
N ASN A 10 2.49 -54.65 20.01
CA ASN A 10 2.37 -53.23 20.29
C ASN A 10 3.16 -52.44 19.21
N ASP A 11 2.47 -51.80 18.27
CA ASP A 11 3.09 -50.80 17.38
C ASP A 11 2.59 -49.41 17.78
N GLY A 12 3.36 -48.80 18.67
CA GLY A 12 3.24 -47.39 18.99
C GLY A 12 3.53 -46.58 17.73
N ARG A 13 2.49 -45.90 17.23
CA ARG A 13 2.65 -44.79 16.30
C ARG A 13 1.84 -43.61 16.79
N ASP A 14 2.48 -42.86 17.68
CA ASP A 14 2.39 -41.40 17.69
C ASP A 14 2.86 -40.91 16.31
N GLY A 15 1.92 -40.93 15.35
CA GLY A 15 2.10 -40.39 14.03
C GLY A 15 1.62 -38.95 14.02
N ASP A 16 2.59 -38.04 14.05
CA ASP A 16 2.52 -36.64 13.61
C ASP A 16 1.23 -36.30 12.86
N ARG A 17 0.37 -35.52 13.51
CA ARG A 17 -0.55 -34.66 12.77
C ARG A 17 0.31 -33.59 12.09
N PRO A 18 0.30 -33.47 10.75
CA PRO A 18 0.81 -32.26 10.14
C PRO A 18 -0.13 -31.14 10.55
N ASP A 19 0.35 -30.30 11.46
CA ASP A 19 -0.10 -28.91 11.58
C ASP A 19 0.13 -28.28 10.19
N GLY A 20 -0.89 -28.39 9.35
CA GLY A 20 -1.01 -27.67 8.10
C GLY A 20 -1.05 -26.20 8.43
N ALA A 21 0.14 -25.62 8.49
CA ALA A 21 0.40 -24.22 8.72
C ALA A 21 -0.33 -23.37 7.69
N ASN A 22 -1.56 -22.97 8.02
CA ASN A 22 -2.15 -21.71 7.56
C ASN A 22 -1.40 -20.56 8.24
N GLY A 23 -0.09 -20.47 7.97
CA GLY A 23 0.76 -19.34 8.27
C GLY A 23 0.84 -18.47 7.03
N GLY A 24 -0.25 -17.78 6.71
CA GLY A 24 -0.15 -16.64 5.78
C GLY A 24 0.94 -15.67 6.27
N PRO A 25 1.67 -14.99 5.37
CA PRO A 25 2.74 -14.08 5.76
C PRO A 25 2.17 -12.99 6.68
N ARG A 26 2.43 -13.12 7.98
CA ARG A 26 2.08 -12.12 9.00
C ARG A 26 3.07 -10.98 8.86
N GLY A 27 2.56 -9.76 8.67
CA GLY A 27 3.26 -8.49 8.50
C GLY A 27 4.55 -8.33 9.33
N GLY A 28 5.65 -8.81 8.78
CA GLY A 28 6.88 -8.97 9.52
C GLY A 28 8.02 -9.56 8.70
N ASP A 29 8.02 -9.39 7.37
CA ASP A 29 9.31 -9.34 6.67
C ASP A 29 10.02 -8.13 7.26
N ARG A 30 10.85 -8.39 8.28
CA ARG A 30 11.71 -7.38 8.90
C ARG A 30 12.41 -6.69 7.74
N VAL A 31 12.04 -5.44 7.49
CA VAL A 31 12.75 -4.64 6.50
C VAL A 31 14.20 -4.64 6.96
N ARG A 32 15.05 -5.34 6.21
CA ARG A 32 16.45 -5.58 6.60
C ARG A 32 17.23 -4.27 6.71
N ASP A 33 16.74 -3.23 6.05
CA ASP A 33 17.26 -1.88 6.09
C ASP A 33 16.25 -0.92 6.76
N PRO A 34 16.53 -0.40 7.98
CA PRO A 34 15.63 0.53 8.66
C PRO A 34 15.40 1.83 7.88
N ARG A 35 16.32 2.21 6.97
CA ARG A 35 16.16 3.41 6.12
C ARG A 35 15.06 3.21 5.10
N ARG A 36 14.93 2.02 4.53
CA ARG A 36 13.86 1.67 3.58
C ARG A 36 12.50 1.64 4.26
N TRP A 37 12.47 1.12 5.48
CA TRP A 37 11.25 1.18 6.29
C TRP A 37 10.87 2.62 6.62
N ALA A 38 11.82 3.45 7.03
CA ALA A 38 11.58 4.87 7.30
C ALA A 38 11.14 5.63 6.03
N ALA A 39 11.75 5.35 4.87
CA ALA A 39 11.33 5.93 3.60
C ALA A 39 9.89 5.52 3.26
N PHE A 40 9.58 4.22 3.31
CA PHE A 40 8.22 3.73 3.08
C PHE A 40 7.20 4.36 4.03
N GLN A 41 7.51 4.46 5.33
CA GLN A 41 6.59 5.04 6.30
C GLN A 41 6.46 6.55 6.14
N CYS A 42 7.56 7.30 6.14
CA CYS A 42 7.51 8.75 6.12
C CYS A 42 7.09 9.30 4.76
N PHE A 43 7.77 8.87 3.69
CA PHE A 43 7.49 9.32 2.34
C PHE A 43 6.23 8.65 1.79
N GLY A 44 6.06 7.34 2.01
CA GLY A 44 4.86 6.64 1.54
C GLY A 44 3.57 7.13 2.18
N VAL A 45 3.56 7.50 3.47
CA VAL A 45 2.36 8.15 4.07
C VAL A 45 2.11 9.51 3.45
N PHE A 46 3.15 10.32 3.23
CA PHE A 46 2.99 11.62 2.58
C PHE A 46 2.39 11.46 1.17
N GLU A 47 3.03 10.66 0.32
CA GLU A 47 2.57 10.39 -1.05
C GLU A 47 1.18 9.76 -1.08
N LEU A 48 0.88 8.82 -0.17
CA LEU A 48 -0.45 8.22 -0.09
C LEU A 48 -1.51 9.32 0.08
N LEU A 49 -1.31 10.21 1.05
CA LEU A 49 -2.32 11.19 1.45
C LEU A 49 -2.42 12.37 0.49
N PHE A 50 -1.29 12.84 -0.05
CA PHE A 50 -1.23 14.02 -0.91
C PHE A 50 -1.41 13.70 -2.39
N GLU A 51 -0.95 12.54 -2.84
CA GLU A 51 -0.89 12.19 -4.26
C GLU A 51 -1.83 11.03 -4.59
N VAL A 52 -1.71 9.86 -3.95
CA VAL A 52 -2.53 8.69 -4.31
C VAL A 52 -4.00 8.93 -4.03
N HIS A 53 -4.35 9.43 -2.84
CA HIS A 53 -5.73 9.75 -2.47
C HIS A 53 -6.30 10.87 -3.33
N ALA A 54 -5.51 11.92 -3.54
CA ALA A 54 -5.85 13.01 -4.44
C ALA A 54 -6.16 12.51 -5.87
N SER A 55 -5.27 11.71 -6.45
CA SER A 55 -5.49 11.14 -7.78
C SER A 55 -6.70 10.20 -7.80
N TYR A 56 -6.94 9.43 -6.74
CA TYR A 56 -8.13 8.59 -6.69
C TYR A 56 -9.42 9.43 -6.60
N GLU A 57 -9.43 10.52 -5.83
CA GLU A 57 -10.53 11.49 -5.81
C GLU A 57 -10.74 12.11 -7.20
N ASP A 58 -9.65 12.49 -7.88
CA ASP A 58 -9.70 13.04 -9.24
C ASP A 58 -10.22 12.00 -10.26
N LEU A 59 -9.91 10.71 -10.08
CA LEU A 59 -10.47 9.61 -10.88
C LEU A 59 -12.00 9.56 -10.71
N ILE A 60 -12.49 9.62 -9.48
CA ILE A 60 -13.92 9.60 -9.19
C ILE A 60 -14.60 10.86 -9.74
N GLY A 61 -14.04 12.04 -9.50
CA GLY A 61 -14.58 13.30 -10.00
C GLY A 61 -14.61 13.37 -11.53
N THR A 62 -13.55 12.92 -12.22
CA THR A 62 -13.52 12.88 -13.69
C THR A 62 -14.54 11.92 -14.28
N LEU A 63 -14.83 10.80 -13.60
CA LEU A 63 -15.91 9.90 -13.98
C LEU A 63 -17.29 10.54 -13.75
N ASP A 64 -17.49 11.25 -12.64
CA ASP A 64 -18.75 11.95 -12.35
C ASP A 64 -19.06 13.05 -13.39
N GLU A 65 -18.02 13.72 -13.89
CA GLU A 65 -18.12 14.71 -14.98
C GLU A 65 -18.15 14.09 -16.39
N GLY A 66 -18.06 12.76 -16.50
CA GLY A 66 -18.13 12.03 -17.76
C GLY A 66 -16.86 12.10 -18.63
N PHE A 67 -15.73 12.55 -18.08
CA PHE A 67 -14.45 12.67 -18.79
C PHE A 67 -13.67 11.35 -18.84
N LEU A 68 -14.21 10.36 -19.57
CA LEU A 68 -13.66 9.01 -19.63
C LEU A 68 -12.16 8.93 -20.02
N PRO A 69 -11.64 9.66 -21.03
CA PRO A 69 -10.21 9.59 -21.36
C PRO A 69 -9.30 10.06 -20.21
N VAL A 70 -9.72 11.09 -19.48
CA VAL A 70 -8.98 11.63 -18.34
C VAL A 70 -9.01 10.62 -17.19
N ALA A 71 -10.18 10.05 -16.88
CA ALA A 71 -10.31 9.00 -15.87
C ALA A 71 -9.37 7.81 -16.12
N LYS A 72 -9.23 7.37 -17.38
CA LYS A 72 -8.29 6.28 -17.74
C LYS A 72 -6.84 6.64 -17.44
N PHE A 73 -6.44 7.88 -17.73
CA PHE A 73 -5.11 8.36 -17.41
C PHE A 73 -4.89 8.44 -15.90
N VAL A 74 -5.82 9.05 -15.17
CA VAL A 74 -5.72 9.21 -13.71
C VAL A 74 -5.67 7.85 -13.00
N ALA A 75 -6.49 6.87 -13.43
CA ALA A 75 -6.43 5.52 -12.86
C ALA A 75 -5.06 4.85 -13.00
N ARG A 76 -4.39 5.04 -14.15
CA ARG A 76 -3.01 4.56 -14.34
C ARG A 76 -2.05 5.29 -13.40
N ASP A 77 -2.15 6.61 -13.32
CA ASP A 77 -1.28 7.42 -12.46
C ASP A 77 -1.39 7.02 -10.98
N THR A 78 -2.61 6.89 -10.46
CA THR A 78 -2.89 6.43 -9.09
C THR A 78 -2.21 5.09 -8.80
N VAL A 79 -2.34 4.12 -9.70
CA VAL A 79 -1.76 2.78 -9.53
C VAL A 79 -0.23 2.82 -9.59
N VAL A 80 0.34 3.60 -10.51
CA VAL A 80 1.80 3.72 -10.64
C VAL A 80 2.40 4.37 -9.40
N ARG A 81 1.78 5.40 -8.85
CA ARG A 81 2.18 6.02 -7.58
C ARG A 81 2.10 5.04 -6.41
N ALA A 82 1.03 4.25 -6.33
CA ALA A 82 0.91 3.21 -5.30
C ALA A 82 2.00 2.13 -5.42
N LEU A 83 2.37 1.72 -6.64
CA LEU A 83 3.50 0.83 -6.89
C LEU A 83 4.83 1.48 -6.50
N ALA A 84 5.05 2.74 -6.85
CA ALA A 84 6.24 3.49 -6.49
C ALA A 84 6.43 3.54 -4.97
N ILE A 85 5.36 3.77 -4.20
CA ILE A 85 5.42 3.72 -2.74
C ILE A 85 5.83 2.32 -2.25
N ARG A 86 5.22 1.25 -2.79
CA ARG A 86 5.59 -0.14 -2.42
C ARG A 86 7.05 -0.46 -2.75
N SER A 87 7.58 0.08 -3.83
CA SER A 87 8.98 -0.13 -4.25
C SER A 87 9.98 0.35 -3.18
N LEU A 88 9.62 1.34 -2.34
CA LEU A 88 10.46 1.88 -1.26
C LEU A 88 10.82 0.85 -0.19
N LEU A 89 9.97 -0.18 0.01
CA LEU A 89 10.28 -1.29 0.91
C LEU A 89 11.33 -2.25 0.35
N ARG A 90 11.56 -2.20 -0.97
CA ARG A 90 12.43 -3.13 -1.70
C ARG A 90 13.71 -2.43 -2.08
N GLU A 91 13.79 -1.87 -3.29
CA GLU A 91 15.00 -1.23 -3.83
C GLU A 91 14.73 0.18 -4.35
N GLY A 92 13.47 0.60 -4.34
CA GLY A 92 13.07 1.94 -4.74
C GLY A 92 13.66 3.02 -3.84
N PHE A 93 13.84 4.18 -4.46
CA PHE A 93 14.18 5.42 -3.80
C PHE A 93 12.97 6.35 -3.86
N PRO A 94 12.80 7.26 -2.88
CA PRO A 94 11.82 8.34 -3.01
C PRO A 94 12.07 9.02 -4.36
N PRO A 95 11.11 8.93 -5.31
CA PRO A 95 11.32 9.51 -6.62
C PRO A 95 11.47 11.01 -6.46
N ASP A 96 12.55 11.56 -7.02
CA ASP A 96 12.53 12.95 -7.44
C ASP A 96 11.60 12.99 -8.65
N GLU A 97 10.50 13.76 -8.58
CA GLU A 97 9.49 13.86 -9.64
C GLU A 97 10.07 14.31 -10.99
N HIS A 98 11.29 14.86 -10.99
CA HIS A 98 12.01 15.27 -12.18
C HIS A 98 13.07 14.25 -12.64
N ASP A 99 13.30 13.19 -11.89
CA ASP A 99 14.24 12.13 -12.27
C ASP A 99 13.58 11.14 -13.22
N THR A 100 13.83 11.34 -14.52
CA THR A 100 13.39 10.42 -15.58
C THR A 100 13.98 9.01 -15.47
N LEU A 101 15.01 8.81 -14.64
CA LEU A 101 15.62 7.50 -14.39
C LEU A 101 14.99 6.77 -13.20
N ALA A 102 14.08 7.41 -12.46
CA ALA A 102 13.39 6.77 -11.35
C ALA A 102 12.47 5.64 -11.88
N ASP A 103 12.78 4.41 -11.51
CA ASP A 103 11.93 3.25 -11.79
C ASP A 103 10.88 3.07 -10.68
N PRO A 104 9.58 3.31 -10.94
CA PRO A 104 8.53 3.15 -9.94
C PRO A 104 8.28 1.68 -9.55
N TYR A 105 8.95 0.73 -10.22
CA TYR A 105 8.82 -0.70 -9.98
C TYR A 105 10.06 -1.32 -9.33
N ALA A 106 11.05 -0.51 -8.95
CA ALA A 106 12.34 -0.97 -8.45
C ALA A 106 12.22 -2.01 -7.32
N GLY A 107 12.67 -3.23 -7.60
CA GLY A 107 12.69 -4.35 -6.66
C GLY A 107 11.32 -5.02 -6.41
N LEU A 108 10.27 -4.62 -7.11
CA LEU A 108 8.98 -5.32 -7.10
C LEU A 108 9.02 -6.55 -8.00
N THR A 109 8.26 -7.58 -7.63
CA THR A 109 8.06 -8.76 -8.46
C THR A 109 7.11 -8.47 -9.62
N GLU A 110 7.22 -9.25 -10.71
CA GLU A 110 6.29 -9.15 -11.85
C GLU A 110 4.83 -9.32 -11.41
N ASP A 111 4.56 -10.24 -10.48
CA ASP A 111 3.22 -10.45 -9.93
C ASP A 111 2.69 -9.23 -9.16
N GLU A 112 3.54 -8.55 -8.38
CA GLU A 112 3.15 -7.31 -7.69
C GLU A 112 2.79 -6.20 -8.67
N ILE A 113 3.62 -6.03 -9.70
CA ILE A 113 3.42 -5.05 -10.77
C ILE A 113 2.13 -5.37 -11.55
N GLU A 114 1.96 -6.62 -11.96
CA GLU A 114 0.83 -7.07 -12.76
C GLU A 114 -0.50 -6.93 -12.01
N ARG A 115 -0.52 -7.22 -10.70
CA ARG A 115 -1.72 -6.99 -9.86
C ARG A 115 -2.13 -5.52 -9.86
N GLY A 116 -1.19 -4.60 -9.67
CA GLY A 116 -1.47 -3.17 -9.73
C GLY A 116 -1.97 -2.74 -11.12
N LEU A 117 -1.20 -3.06 -12.16
CA LEU A 117 -1.53 -2.68 -13.53
C LEU A 117 -2.83 -3.33 -14.04
N ALA A 118 -3.25 -4.48 -13.49
CA ALA A 118 -4.53 -5.10 -13.81
C ALA A 118 -5.71 -4.20 -13.43
N ALA A 119 -5.65 -3.54 -12.25
CA ALA A 119 -6.68 -2.59 -11.82
C ALA A 119 -6.76 -1.38 -12.76
N ALA A 120 -5.63 -0.78 -13.13
CA ALA A 120 -5.60 0.34 -14.09
C ALA A 120 -6.11 -0.09 -15.49
N ARG A 121 -5.74 -1.30 -15.95
CA ARG A 121 -6.20 -1.83 -17.25
C ARG A 121 -7.70 -2.08 -17.28
N ALA A 122 -8.32 -2.45 -16.15
CA ALA A 122 -9.77 -2.60 -16.08
C ALA A 122 -10.47 -1.27 -16.44
N VAL A 123 -10.01 -0.15 -15.87
CA VAL A 123 -10.53 1.19 -16.20
C VAL A 123 -10.19 1.56 -17.65
N ALA A 124 -8.95 1.32 -18.10
CA ALA A 124 -8.51 1.64 -19.45
C ALA A 124 -9.34 0.93 -20.54
N ARG A 125 -9.77 -0.31 -20.28
CA ARG A 125 -10.57 -1.14 -21.21
C ARG A 125 -12.07 -0.84 -21.16
N ALA A 126 -12.54 -0.09 -20.18
CA ALA A 126 -13.95 0.27 -20.10
C ALA A 126 -14.43 1.03 -21.35
N ALA A 127 -15.60 0.66 -21.85
CA ALA A 127 -16.19 1.23 -23.06
C ALA A 127 -16.87 2.58 -22.81
N ASP A 128 -17.41 2.77 -21.61
CA ASP A 128 -18.16 3.95 -21.19
C ASP A 128 -17.87 4.29 -19.71
N VAL A 129 -18.47 5.40 -19.25
CA VAL A 129 -18.29 5.92 -17.88
C VAL A 129 -18.85 4.96 -16.82
N PRO A 130 -20.06 4.39 -16.95
CA PRO A 130 -20.56 3.40 -15.98
C PRO A 130 -19.64 2.19 -15.81
N ALA A 131 -19.16 1.59 -16.91
CA ALA A 131 -18.22 0.46 -16.83
C ALA A 131 -16.88 0.88 -16.21
N ALA A 132 -16.41 2.10 -16.49
CA ALA A 132 -15.19 2.63 -15.90
C ALA A 132 -15.34 2.88 -14.39
N ARG A 133 -16.53 3.30 -13.95
CA ARG A 133 -16.86 3.50 -12.53
C ARG A 133 -16.87 2.19 -11.75
N GLU A 134 -17.44 1.14 -12.31
CA GLU A 134 -17.36 -0.20 -11.71
C GLU A 134 -15.91 -0.69 -11.66
N ALA A 135 -15.15 -0.51 -12.75
CA ALA A 135 -13.74 -0.89 -12.79
C ALA A 135 -12.87 -0.09 -11.80
N ALA A 136 -13.21 1.17 -11.51
CA ALA A 136 -12.49 2.02 -10.56
C ALA A 136 -12.51 1.46 -9.13
N GLU A 137 -13.48 0.61 -8.77
CA GLU A 137 -13.48 -0.11 -7.50
C GLU A 137 -12.25 -1.02 -7.32
N GLN A 138 -11.67 -1.51 -8.42
CA GLN A 138 -10.42 -2.28 -8.37
C GLN A 138 -9.23 -1.40 -7.99
N VAL A 139 -9.19 -0.16 -8.50
CA VAL A 139 -8.18 0.84 -8.13
C VAL A 139 -8.35 1.20 -6.66
N GLY A 140 -9.59 1.46 -6.22
CA GLY A 140 -9.88 1.75 -4.80
C GLY A 140 -9.47 0.62 -3.86
N ARG A 141 -9.73 -0.64 -4.23
CA ARG A 141 -9.25 -1.81 -3.45
C ARG A 141 -7.72 -1.88 -3.37
N TYR A 142 -7.04 -1.57 -4.47
CA TYR A 142 -5.57 -1.55 -4.50
C TYR A 142 -4.99 -0.43 -3.62
N VAL A 143 -5.60 0.75 -3.61
CA VAL A 143 -5.26 1.85 -2.69
C VAL A 143 -5.49 1.42 -1.23
N ALA A 144 -6.61 0.77 -0.92
CA ALA A 144 -6.92 0.27 0.42
C ALA A 144 -5.98 -0.86 0.89
N GLU A 145 -5.37 -1.62 -0.03
CA GLU A 145 -4.28 -2.53 0.31
C GLU A 145 -3.04 -1.77 0.73
N LEU A 146 -2.64 -0.73 -0.01
CA LEU A 146 -1.51 0.12 0.33
C LEU A 146 -1.70 0.83 1.68
N GLU A 147 -2.91 1.32 1.97
CA GLU A 147 -3.26 1.88 3.29
C GLU A 147 -2.94 0.89 4.42
N ARG A 148 -3.32 -0.38 4.25
CA ARG A 148 -3.05 -1.43 5.22
C ARG A 148 -1.56 -1.75 5.32
N ASP A 149 -0.84 -1.74 4.20
CA ASP A 149 0.62 -1.92 4.17
C ASP A 149 1.33 -0.81 4.97
N LEU A 150 0.81 0.42 4.92
CA LEU A 150 1.27 1.59 5.69
C LEU A 150 0.75 1.62 7.14
N GLY A 151 -0.02 0.62 7.56
CA GLY A 151 -0.49 0.46 8.94
C GLY A 151 -1.77 1.21 9.28
N PHE A 152 -2.50 1.75 8.30
CA PHE A 152 -3.82 2.34 8.55
C PHE A 152 -4.86 1.24 8.81
N THR A 153 -5.55 1.34 9.94
CA THR A 153 -6.65 0.42 10.31
C THR A 153 -8.01 0.87 9.80
N ALA A 154 -8.10 2.09 9.29
CA ALA A 154 -9.27 2.70 8.66
C ALA A 154 -8.77 3.71 7.61
N PRO A 155 -9.58 4.02 6.58
CA PRO A 155 -9.19 5.01 5.57
C PRO A 155 -8.81 6.34 6.22
N PRO A 156 -7.65 6.93 5.90
CA PRO A 156 -7.28 8.22 6.47
C PRO A 156 -8.22 9.32 5.96
N ALA A 157 -8.27 10.42 6.70
CA ALA A 157 -9.11 11.55 6.31
C ALA A 157 -8.57 12.21 5.03
N SER A 158 -9.45 12.48 4.08
CA SER A 158 -9.13 13.23 2.86
C SER A 158 -8.54 14.60 3.18
N ILE A 159 -7.29 14.84 2.78
CA ILE A 159 -6.59 16.12 3.02
C ILE A 159 -7.28 17.29 2.29
N ARG A 160 -7.87 17.02 1.11
CA ARG A 160 -8.61 18.00 0.31
C ARG A 160 -10.00 18.30 0.88
N GLY A 161 -10.53 17.39 1.69
CA GLY A 161 -11.78 17.56 2.42
C GLY A 161 -11.64 18.42 3.67
N PRO A 162 -12.73 19.09 4.13
CA PRO A 162 -12.76 19.82 5.39
C PRO A 162 -12.33 18.99 6.60
N SER A 163 -12.44 17.66 6.51
CA SER A 163 -12.09 16.70 7.54
C SER A 163 -10.60 16.37 7.64
N GLY A 164 -9.76 16.58 6.62
CA GLY A 164 -8.35 16.13 6.61
C GLY A 164 -7.26 17.21 6.63
N LEU A 165 -7.54 18.45 6.22
CA LEU A 165 -6.56 19.55 6.33
C LEU A 165 -6.18 19.85 7.80
N PHE A 166 -7.15 19.73 8.72
CA PHE A 166 -6.94 19.96 10.15
C PHE A 166 -6.12 18.86 10.85
N PRO A 167 -6.31 17.57 10.56
CA PRO A 167 -5.44 16.50 11.03
C PRO A 167 -3.97 16.65 10.66
N ALA A 168 -3.63 17.06 9.43
CA ALA A 168 -2.24 17.27 9.03
C ALA A 168 -1.58 18.38 9.88
N LEU A 169 -2.28 19.52 10.03
CA LEU A 169 -1.85 20.59 10.93
C LEU A 169 -1.77 20.13 12.39
N ARG A 170 -2.69 19.27 12.85
CA ARG A 170 -2.67 18.72 14.21
C ARG A 170 -1.50 17.76 14.42
N LEU A 171 -1.16 16.94 13.43
CA LEU A 171 -0.03 16.03 13.46
C LEU A 171 1.27 16.83 13.57
N THR A 172 1.42 17.87 12.75
CA THR A 172 2.55 18.80 12.81
C THR A 172 2.68 19.43 14.19
N ARG A 173 1.58 19.90 14.78
CA ARG A 173 1.57 20.46 16.15
C ARG A 173 1.91 19.44 17.23
N THR A 174 1.59 18.17 17.02
CA THR A 174 1.87 17.08 17.96
C THR A 174 3.33 16.63 17.89
N LEU A 175 3.92 16.66 16.70
CA LEU A 175 5.32 16.27 16.48
C LEU A 175 6.31 17.40 16.75
N LEU A 176 5.87 18.66 16.72
CA LEU A 176 6.70 19.83 16.95
C LEU A 176 7.49 19.77 18.28
N PRO A 177 6.90 19.43 19.45
CA PRO A 177 7.66 19.32 20.69
C PRO A 177 8.71 18.19 20.69
N LEU A 178 8.45 17.11 19.94
CA LEU A 178 9.40 15.99 19.81
C LEU A 178 10.59 16.38 18.92
N ASN A 179 10.36 17.13 17.85
CA ASN A 179 11.42 17.66 16.99
C ASN A 179 12.28 18.67 17.76
N GLU A 180 11.65 19.57 18.53
CA GLU A 180 12.35 20.52 19.41
C GLU A 180 13.21 19.81 20.46
N ALA A 181 12.67 18.76 21.10
CA ALA A 181 13.39 18.00 22.12
C ALA A 181 14.58 17.19 21.56
N THR A 182 14.55 16.82 20.28
CA THR A 182 15.61 16.03 19.64
C THR A 182 16.66 16.88 18.93
N GLY A 183 16.47 18.20 18.87
CA GLY A 183 17.35 19.12 18.14
C GLY A 183 17.34 18.89 16.62
N LEU A 184 16.37 18.13 16.12
CA LEU A 184 16.20 17.90 14.69
C LEU A 184 15.60 19.17 14.07
N PRO A 185 16.07 19.59 12.88
CA PRO A 185 15.52 20.76 12.21
C PRO A 185 14.02 20.57 11.99
N THR A 186 13.25 21.58 12.39
CA THR A 186 11.81 21.62 12.12
C THR A 186 11.59 21.70 10.62
N ALA A 187 10.94 20.68 10.06
CA ALA A 187 10.61 20.63 8.63
C ALA A 187 9.61 21.72 8.19
N PHE A 188 9.10 22.53 9.12
CA PHE A 188 8.12 23.58 8.85
C PHE A 188 8.60 24.94 9.39
N PRO A 189 8.32 26.03 8.66
CA PRO A 189 8.61 27.37 9.14
C PRO A 189 7.83 27.67 10.41
N ALA A 190 8.49 28.33 11.37
CA ALA A 190 7.91 28.69 12.67
C ALA A 190 6.71 29.65 12.59
N ALA A 191 6.51 30.29 11.44
CA ALA A 191 5.40 31.18 11.17
C ALA A 191 4.79 30.84 9.81
N TRP A 192 3.56 30.31 9.83
CA TRP A 192 2.66 30.33 8.68
C TRP A 192 1.80 31.59 8.86
N THR A 193 2.26 32.71 8.32
CA THR A 193 1.47 33.96 8.22
C THR A 193 0.80 34.04 6.87
#